data_AF-A0A530YDW8-F1
#
_entry.id   AF-A0A530YDW8-F1
#
_cell.length_a   1.000
_cell.length_b   1.000
_cell.length_c   1.000
_cell.angle_alpha   90.00
_cell.angle_beta   90.00
_cell.angle_gamma   90.00
#
_symmetry.space_group_name_H-M   'P 1'
#
loop_
_entity.id
_entity.type
_entity.pdbx_description
1 polymer ?
#
loop_
_entity_poly.entity_id
_entity_poly.type
_entity_poly.pdbx_seq_one_letter_code
_entity_poly.pdbx_strand_id
1 'polypeptide(L)'
;MPQPDLVIFDCDGVLVDSEIIAARIEAELLTSAGYEISAEEISETYAGLTFKDIMMRVGEKSRVPFQASLIDRAEDLVDRRLRSDVRAVDGVHEAV
;
A
#
# COMPACT_ATOMS: atom_id res chain seq x y z
N MET A 1 21.28 -20.27 -22.36
CA MET A 1 21.76 -19.72 -21.07
C MET A 1 21.44 -20.76 -20.00
N PRO A 2 22.30 -20.98 -19.00
CA PRO A 2 21.96 -21.88 -17.88
C PRO A 2 20.74 -21.33 -17.13
N GLN A 3 19.84 -22.23 -16.71
CA GLN A 3 18.68 -21.89 -15.88
C GLN A 3 19.05 -21.95 -14.39
N PRO A 4 18.40 -21.14 -13.53
CA PRO A 4 18.60 -21.22 -12.08
C PRO A 4 18.00 -22.51 -11.51
N ASP A 5 18.66 -23.07 -10.49
CA ASP A 5 18.17 -24.26 -9.77
C ASP A 5 17.05 -23.94 -8.76
N LEU A 6 16.89 -22.66 -8.38
CA LEU A 6 15.90 -22.17 -7.41
C LEU A 6 15.51 -20.72 -7.71
N VAL A 7 14.22 -20.42 -7.55
CA VAL A 7 13.66 -19.06 -7.54
C VAL A 7 12.89 -18.86 -6.24
N ILE A 8 13.13 -17.73 -5.56
CA ILE A 8 12.40 -17.32 -4.35
C ILE A 8 11.59 -16.09 -4.74
N PHE A 9 10.27 -16.17 -4.54
CA PHE A 9 9.35 -15.06 -4.79
C PHE A 9 9.01 -14.36 -3.49
N ASP A 10 8.98 -13.03 -3.54
CA ASP A 10 8.27 -12.25 -2.53
C ASP A 10 6.75 -12.48 -2.68
N CYS A 11 5.98 -12.17 -1.65
CA CYS A 11 4.53 -12.34 -1.66
C CYS A 11 3.83 -11.06 -2.13
N ASP A 12 4.00 -9.99 -1.37
CA ASP A 12 3.29 -8.72 -1.56
C ASP A 12 3.77 -7.99 -2.81
N GLY A 13 2.84 -7.59 -3.68
CA GLY A 13 3.15 -6.94 -4.96
C GLY A 13 3.77 -7.86 -6.02
N VAL A 14 4.07 -9.12 -5.69
CA VAL A 14 4.68 -10.11 -6.61
C VAL A 14 3.75 -11.29 -6.87
N LEU A 15 3.33 -12.01 -5.84
CA LEU A 15 2.37 -13.11 -5.97
C LEU A 15 0.93 -12.62 -5.79
N VAL A 16 0.74 -11.60 -4.96
CA VAL A 16 -0.58 -11.03 -4.67
C VAL A 16 -0.57 -9.50 -4.77
N ASP A 17 -1.67 -8.94 -5.29
CA ASP A 17 -1.85 -7.51 -5.48
C ASP A 17 -2.36 -6.85 -4.19
N SER A 18 -1.49 -6.84 -3.16
CA SER A 18 -1.79 -6.32 -1.82
C SER A 18 -1.47 -4.81 -1.68
N GLU A 19 -0.51 -4.29 -2.44
CA GLU A 19 -0.06 -2.89 -2.34
C GLU A 19 -1.16 -1.90 -2.78
N ILE A 20 -1.93 -2.23 -3.82
CA ILE A 20 -3.02 -1.37 -4.28
C ILE A 20 -4.13 -1.23 -3.23
N ILE A 21 -4.32 -2.25 -2.38
CA ILE A 21 -5.30 -2.22 -1.30
C ILE A 21 -4.85 -1.24 -0.22
N ALA A 22 -3.56 -1.30 0.16
CA ALA A 22 -2.98 -0.35 1.11
C ALA A 22 -3.07 1.08 0.58
N ALA A 23 -2.60 1.33 -0.65
CA ALA A 23 -2.60 2.66 -1.24
C ALA A 23 -3.98 3.31 -1.30
N ARG A 24 -5.05 2.53 -1.60
CA ARG A 24 -6.43 3.02 -1.59
C ARG A 24 -6.90 3.43 -0.20
N ILE A 25 -6.65 2.60 0.81
CA ILE A 25 -7.06 2.88 2.20
C ILE A 25 -6.33 4.11 2.73
N GLU A 26 -5.03 4.20 2.48
CA GLU A 26 -4.20 5.34 2.89
C GLU A 26 -4.66 6.64 2.23
N ALA A 27 -4.94 6.62 0.91
CA ALA A 27 -5.48 7.75 0.18
C ALA A 27 -6.85 8.19 0.70
N GLU A 28 -7.75 7.25 0.99
CA GLU A 28 -9.06 7.54 1.57
C GLU A 28 -8.95 8.17 2.97
N LEU A 29 -8.03 7.69 3.80
CA LEU A 29 -7.80 8.21 5.15
C LEU A 29 -7.20 9.61 5.12
N LEU A 30 -6.19 9.85 4.27
CA LEU A 30 -5.57 11.17 4.09
C LEU A 30 -6.56 12.18 3.52
N THR A 31 -7.33 11.78 2.51
CA THR A 31 -8.39 12.61 1.91
C THR A 31 -9.46 12.96 2.95
N SER A 32 -9.90 11.98 3.74
CA SER A 32 -10.86 12.19 4.83
C SER A 32 -10.33 13.09 5.95
N ALA A 33 -9.00 13.13 6.13
CA ALA A 33 -8.32 14.00 7.08
C ALA A 33 -8.01 15.40 6.53
N GLY A 34 -8.39 15.70 5.29
CA GLY A 34 -8.27 17.02 4.67
C GLY A 34 -7.10 17.20 3.72
N TYR A 35 -6.43 16.11 3.31
CA TYR A 35 -5.42 16.13 2.25
C TYR A 35 -5.82 15.24 1.09
N GLU A 36 -6.35 15.85 0.03
CA GLU A 36 -6.76 15.15 -1.18
C GLU A 36 -5.56 14.55 -1.91
N ILE A 37 -5.56 13.23 -2.06
CA ILE A 37 -4.53 12.45 -2.75
C ILE A 37 -5.15 11.17 -3.33
N SER A 38 -4.70 10.72 -4.50
CA SER A 38 -5.17 9.48 -5.10
C SER A 38 -4.33 8.26 -4.70
N ALA A 39 -4.87 7.06 -4.86
CA ALA A 39 -4.14 5.83 -4.60
C ALA A 39 -2.94 5.66 -5.56
N GLU A 40 -3.08 6.14 -6.80
CA GLU A 40 -2.01 6.17 -7.80
C GLU A 40 -0.88 7.08 -7.33
N GLU A 41 -1.19 8.28 -6.82
CA GLU A 41 -0.18 9.18 -6.30
C GLU A 41 0.51 8.61 -5.04
N ILE A 42 -0.23 7.93 -4.16
CA ILE A 42 0.36 7.17 -3.04
C ILE A 42 1.36 6.13 -3.56
N SER A 43 0.96 5.31 -4.52
CA SER A 43 1.79 4.24 -5.07
C SER A 43 3.02 4.80 -5.81
N GLU A 44 2.86 5.86 -6.61
CA GLU A 44 3.97 6.41 -7.39
C GLU A 44 4.98 7.21 -6.55
N THR A 45 4.51 7.95 -5.55
CA THR A 45 5.35 8.91 -4.82
C THR A 45 5.85 8.36 -3.47
N TYR A 46 5.12 7.41 -2.90
CA TYR A 46 5.32 6.96 -1.52
C TYR A 46 5.44 5.44 -1.36
N ALA A 47 5.51 4.67 -2.46
CA ALA A 47 5.77 3.24 -2.40
C ALA A 47 7.00 2.88 -1.55
N GLY A 48 6.88 1.79 -0.79
CA GLY A 48 7.92 1.28 0.12
C GLY A 48 8.09 2.05 1.43
N LEU A 49 7.28 3.09 1.68
CA LEU A 49 7.27 3.81 2.96
C LEU A 49 6.18 3.26 3.88
N THR A 50 6.39 3.41 5.19
CA THR A 50 5.33 3.15 6.16
C THR A 50 4.29 4.26 6.11
N PHE A 51 3.02 3.96 6.39
CA PHE A 51 1.97 4.99 6.43
C PHE A 51 2.30 6.15 7.38
N LYS A 52 3.00 5.87 8.48
CA LYS A 52 3.54 6.89 9.38
C LYS A 52 4.48 7.86 8.65
N ASP A 53 5.41 7.35 7.86
CA ASP A 53 6.35 8.18 7.09
C ASP A 53 5.63 8.98 6.01
N ILE A 54 4.62 8.39 5.37
CA ILE A 54 3.74 9.10 4.42
C ILE A 54 3.06 10.28 5.12
N MET A 55 2.40 10.04 6.27
CA MET A 55 1.74 11.09 7.05
C MET A 55 2.70 12.21 7.46
N MET A 56 3.93 11.89 7.86
CA MET A 56 4.95 12.90 8.20
C MET A 56 5.30 13.76 6.97
N ARG A 57 5.61 13.13 5.83
CA ARG A 57 5.95 13.85 4.59
C ARG A 57 4.80 14.69 4.05
N VAL A 58 3.58 14.16 4.11
CA VAL A 58 2.37 14.90 3.70
C VAL A 58 2.09 16.04 4.67
N GLY A 59 2.28 15.83 5.98
CA GLY A 59 2.09 16.86 7.00
C GLY A 59 3.04 18.05 6.82
N GLU A 60 4.29 17.79 6.45
CA GLU A 60 5.27 18.83 6.11
C GLU A 60 4.84 19.68 4.91
N LYS A 61 4.20 19.06 3.90
CA LYS A 61 3.76 19.75 2.67
C LYS A 61 2.44 20.51 2.84
N SER A 62 1.48 19.92 3.54
CA SER A 62 0.07 20.35 3.52
C SER A 62 -0.33 21.26 4.69
N ARG A 63 0.49 21.37 5.74
CA ARG A 63 0.13 22.01 7.04
C ARG A 63 -1.16 21.44 7.66
N VAL A 64 -1.65 20.30 7.20
CA VAL A 64 -2.81 19.62 7.75
C VAL A 64 -2.38 18.82 8.98
N PRO A 65 -2.98 19.03 10.16
CA PRO A 65 -2.66 18.25 11.34
C PRO A 65 -3.34 16.88 11.26
N PHE A 66 -2.55 15.81 11.12
CA PHE A 66 -3.06 14.45 11.16
C PHE A 66 -3.09 13.88 12.58
N GLN A 67 -4.13 13.11 12.88
CA GLN A 67 -4.21 12.37 14.14
C GLN A 67 -3.37 11.10 14.05
N ALA A 68 -2.56 10.82 15.08
CA ALA A 68 -1.74 9.61 15.13
C ALA A 68 -2.58 8.31 15.06
N SER A 69 -3.83 8.35 15.52
CA SER A 69 -4.78 7.23 15.45
C SER A 69 -5.13 6.80 14.02
N LEU A 70 -4.80 7.61 12.99
CA LEU A 70 -4.94 7.20 11.60
C LEU A 70 -4.00 6.04 11.26
N ILE A 71 -2.86 5.91 11.94
CA ILE A 71 -1.90 4.82 11.72
C ILE A 71 -2.54 3.48 12.07
N ASP A 72 -3.02 3.35 13.31
CA ASP A 72 -3.68 2.12 13.78
C ASP A 72 -4.94 1.81 12.94
N ARG A 73 -5.68 2.85 12.55
CA ARG A 73 -6.86 2.70 11.70
C ARG A 73 -6.52 2.21 10.29
N ALA A 74 -5.40 2.66 9.72
CA ALA A 74 -4.93 2.18 8.42
C ALA A 74 -4.58 0.70 8.52
N GLU A 75 -3.79 0.30 9.53
CA GLU A 75 -3.41 -1.09 9.77
C GLU A 75 -4.65 -2.00 9.89
N ASP A 76 -5.60 -1.65 10.75
CA ASP A 76 -6.85 -2.41 10.93
C ASP A 76 -7.69 -2.52 9.65
N LEU A 77 -7.71 -1.48 8.82
CA LEU A 77 -8.48 -1.48 7.57
C LEU A 77 -7.79 -2.30 6.50
N VAL A 78 -6.47 -2.17 6.36
CA VAL A 78 -5.65 -2.93 5.41
C VAL A 78 -5.76 -4.42 5.72
N ASP A 79 -5.56 -4.81 6.97
CA ASP A 79 -5.66 -6.22 7.40
C ASP A 79 -7.03 -6.82 7.08
N ARG A 80 -8.10 -6.07 7.36
CA ARG A 80 -9.46 -6.53 7.04
C ARG A 80 -9.67 -6.67 5.55
N ARG A 81 -9.21 -5.71 4.75
CA ARG A 81 -9.44 -5.68 3.30
C ARG A 81 -8.58 -6.71 2.56
N LEU A 82 -7.36 -6.95 3.01
CA LEU A 82 -6.51 -8.00 2.48
C LEU A 82 -7.17 -9.37 2.64
N ARG A 83 -7.76 -9.66 3.80
CA ARG A 83 -8.44 -10.95 4.05
C ARG A 83 -9.61 -11.24 3.11
N SER A 84 -10.32 -10.21 2.65
CA SER A 84 -11.53 -10.38 1.84
C SER A 84 -11.31 -10.20 0.35
N ASP A 85 -10.30 -9.42 -0.05
CA ASP A 85 -10.25 -8.88 -1.42
C ASP A 85 -8.90 -8.98 -2.12
N VAL A 86 -7.86 -9.49 -1.45
CA VAL A 86 -6.56 -9.69 -2.09
C VAL A 86 -6.73 -10.64 -3.30
N ARG A 87 -6.04 -10.32 -4.40
CA ARG A 87 -6.06 -11.10 -5.63
C ARG A 87 -4.65 -11.51 -6.01
N ALA A 88 -4.54 -12.60 -6.77
CA ALA A 88 -3.26 -12.93 -7.40
C ALA A 88 -2.89 -11.83 -8.41
N VAL A 89 -1.59 -11.55 -8.54
CA VAL A 89 -1.08 -10.69 -9.61
C VAL A 89 -1.30 -11.39 -10.96
N ASP A 90 -1.64 -10.61 -11.98
CA ASP A 90 -1.85 -11.13 -13.34
C ASP A 90 -0.62 -11.91 -13.83
N GLY A 91 -0.83 -13.13 -14.32
CA GLY A 91 0.23 -13.99 -14.83
C GLY A 91 0.95 -14.84 -13.78
N VAL A 92 0.62 -14.71 -12.49
CA VAL A 92 1.29 -15.48 -11.42
C VAL A 92 1.07 -16.98 -11.60
N HIS A 93 -0.16 -17.42 -11.87
CA HIS A 93 -0.46 -18.85 -12.00
C HIS A 93 0.25 -19.53 -13.18
N GLU A 94 0.65 -18.76 -14.19
CA GLU A 94 1.43 -19.23 -15.34
C GLU A 94 2.95 -19.22 -15.06
N ALA A 95 3.40 -18.40 -14.11
CA ALA A 95 4.80 -18.19 -13.79
C ALA A 95 5.35 -19.13 -12.71
N VAL A 96 4.49 -19.66 -11.83
CA VAL A 96 4.84 -20.61 -10.73
C VAL A 96 4.37 -22.04 -10.96
#